data_AF-A0A1W9M8U6-F1
#
_entry.id   AF-A0A1W9M8U6-F1
#
_cell.length_a   1.000
_cell.length_b   1.000
_cell.length_c   1.000
_cell.angle_alpha   90.00
_cell.angle_beta   90.00
_cell.angle_gamma   90.00
#
_symmetry.space_group_name_H-M   'P 1'
#
loop_
_entity.id
_entity.type
_entity.pdbx_description
1 polymer ?
#
loop_
_entity_poly.entity_id
_entity_poly.type
_entity_poly.pdbx_seq_one_letter_code
_entity_poly.pdbx_strand_id
1 'polypeptide(L)'
;MLAEKFWSKDRFPLVYENDEAKAVIIDMKTFEKIDLILNNLMNRDTESEDNLLTASGLLEKLAEEAGKSSPSKDWRAELDEL
;
A
#
# COMPACT_ATOMS: atom_id res chain seq x y z
N MET A 1 -11.66 -1.67 -1.81
CA MET A 1 -13.04 -1.61 -1.28
C MET A 1 -13.18 -1.38 0.24
N LEU A 2 -12.17 -1.65 1.09
CA LEU A 2 -12.20 -1.23 2.52
C LEU A 2 -11.69 0.21 2.73
N ALA A 3 -10.66 0.61 1.99
CA ALA A 3 -10.09 1.95 2.07
C ALA A 3 -11.09 3.05 1.66
N GLU A 4 -11.84 2.87 0.56
CA GLU A 4 -12.85 3.85 0.10
C GLU A 4 -13.92 4.17 1.15
N LYS A 5 -14.37 3.16 1.92
CA LYS A 5 -15.36 3.37 2.98
C LYS A 5 -14.78 4.09 4.20
N PHE A 6 -13.47 3.97 4.45
CA PHE A 6 -12.79 4.64 5.55
C PHE A 6 -12.64 6.15 5.28
N TRP A 7 -12.36 6.52 4.03
CA TRP A 7 -12.09 7.90 3.61
C TRP A 7 -13.32 8.70 3.15
N SER A 8 -14.53 8.16 3.29
CA SER A 8 -15.73 8.93 2.91
C SER A 8 -15.89 10.16 3.81
N LYS A 9 -16.02 11.36 3.19
CA LYS A 9 -16.26 12.64 3.88
C LYS A 9 -17.47 12.59 4.82
N ASP A 10 -18.45 11.74 4.51
CA ASP A 10 -19.70 11.60 5.28
C ASP A 10 -19.49 10.91 6.64
N ARG A 11 -18.29 10.40 6.93
CA ARG A 11 -17.98 9.67 8.17
C ARG A 11 -17.39 10.54 9.27
N PHE A 12 -16.91 11.74 8.92
CA PHE A 12 -16.26 12.62 9.87
C PHE A 12 -17.08 13.90 10.02
N PRO A 13 -17.53 14.24 11.23
CA PRO A 13 -18.17 15.52 11.47
C PRO A 13 -17.26 16.66 11.02
N LEU A 14 -17.80 17.58 10.22
CA LEU A 14 -17.09 18.75 9.72
C LEU A 14 -17.34 19.94 10.63
N VAL A 15 -16.28 20.72 10.87
CA VAL A 15 -16.35 22.02 11.53
C VAL A 15 -16.36 23.09 10.46
N TYR A 16 -17.36 23.97 10.54
CA TYR A 16 -17.59 25.05 9.59
C TYR A 16 -17.28 26.40 10.23
N GLU A 17 -16.72 27.31 9.43
CA GLU A 17 -16.55 28.71 9.76
C GLU A 17 -17.00 29.53 8.54
N ASN A 18 -17.97 30.44 8.72
CA ASN A 18 -18.58 31.21 7.62
C ASN A 18 -19.10 30.32 6.46
N ASP A 19 -19.79 29.23 6.79
CA ASP A 19 -20.29 28.22 5.84
C ASP A 19 -19.20 27.46 5.04
N GLU A 20 -17.91 27.66 5.35
CA GLU A 20 -16.80 26.91 4.78
C GLU A 20 -16.32 25.82 5.74
N ALA A 21 -16.15 24.60 5.22
CA ALA A 21 -15.56 23.50 6.00
C ALA A 21 -14.06 23.77 6.24
N LYS A 22 -13.64 23.87 7.51
CA LYS A 22 -12.25 24.14 7.91
C LYS A 22 -11.55 22.94 8.54
N ALA A 23 -12.27 22.08 9.25
CA ALA A 23 -11.68 20.94 9.95
C ALA A 23 -12.63 19.73 10.02
N VAL A 24 -12.07 18.56 10.34
CA VAL A 24 -12.80 17.33 10.63
C VAL A 24 -12.58 16.92 12.08
N ILE A 25 -13.61 16.39 12.73
CA ILE A 25 -13.52 15.83 14.08
C ILE A 25 -13.32 14.33 13.95
N ILE A 26 -12.27 13.82 14.58
CA ILE A 26 -11.94 12.38 14.61
C ILE A 26 -11.49 11.98 16.02
N ASP A 27 -11.75 10.73 16.40
CA ASP A 27 -11.21 10.19 17.65
C ASP A 27 -9.71 9.89 17.53
N MET A 28 -9.01 9.83 18.67
CA MET A 28 -7.55 9.66 18.70
C MET A 28 -7.08 8.36 18.04
N LYS A 29 -7.83 7.24 18.17
CA LYS A 29 -7.43 5.96 17.55
C LYS A 29 -7.54 6.03 16.03
N THR A 30 -8.54 6.75 15.53
CA THR A 30 -8.70 7.01 14.10
C THR A 30 -7.61 7.95 13.58
N PHE A 31 -7.26 8.99 14.34
CA PHE A 31 -6.14 9.88 14.02
C PHE A 31 -4.82 9.12 13.92
N GLU A 32 -4.46 8.29 14.91
CA GLU A 32 -3.24 7.49 14.89
C GLU A 32 -3.14 6.59 13.65
N LYS A 33 -4.26 5.99 13.22
CA LYS A 33 -4.30 5.18 12.00
C LYS A 33 -4.09 6.02 10.74
N ILE A 34 -4.72 7.19 10.66
CA ILE A 34 -4.56 8.11 9.54
C ILE A 34 -3.12 8.59 9.47
N ASP A 35 -2.55 9.00 10.61
CA ASP A 35 -1.17 9.47 10.72
C ASP A 35 -0.17 8.40 10.31
N LEU A 36 -0.35 7.15 10.76
CA LEU A 36 0.49 6.02 10.32
C LEU A 36 0.43 5.81 8.79
N ILE A 37 -0.77 5.85 8.20
CA ILE A 37 -0.94 5.68 6.76
C ILE A 37 -0.29 6.83 6.00
N LEU A 38 -0.51 8.07 6.44
CA LEU A 38 0.08 9.26 5.81
C LEU A 38 1.60 9.25 5.93
N ASN A 39 2.14 8.90 7.10
CA ASN A 39 3.57 8.75 7.30
C ASN A 39 4.17 7.67 6.41
N ASN A 40 3.51 6.52 6.25
CA ASN A 40 3.97 5.47 5.34
C ASN A 40 3.88 5.86 3.86
N LEU A 41 2.90 6.68 3.46
CA LEU A 41 2.77 7.17 2.08
C LEU A 41 3.78 8.27 1.76
N MET A 42 4.01 9.18 2.71
CA MET A 42 4.93 10.30 2.56
C MET A 42 6.40 9.88 2.69
N ASN A 43 6.68 8.94 3.59
CA ASN A 43 7.99 8.32 3.77
C ASN A 43 8.05 6.96 3.08
N ARG A 44 7.31 6.79 1.97
CA ARG A 44 7.55 5.68 1.06
C ARG A 44 8.86 5.97 0.33
N ASP A 45 9.96 5.94 1.08
CA ASP A 45 11.27 5.74 0.51
C ASP A 45 11.12 4.50 -0.37
N THR A 46 11.46 4.62 -1.65
CA THR A 46 11.67 3.44 -2.47
C THR A 46 12.62 2.58 -1.67
N GLU A 47 12.16 1.43 -1.17
CA GLU A 47 12.96 0.63 -0.24
C GLU A 47 14.33 0.46 -0.89
N SER A 48 15.42 0.67 -0.13
CA SER A 48 16.75 0.64 -0.76
C SER A 48 17.01 -0.71 -1.42
N GLU A 49 16.34 -1.77 -0.94
CA GLU A 49 16.26 -3.08 -1.57
C GLU A 49 15.62 -3.05 -2.95
N ASP A 50 14.52 -2.33 -3.18
CA ASP A 50 13.92 -2.18 -4.51
C ASP A 50 14.89 -1.50 -5.49
N ASN A 51 15.63 -0.49 -5.01
CA ASN A 51 16.66 0.16 -5.82
C ASN A 51 17.86 -0.77 -6.08
N LEU A 52 18.28 -1.56 -5.09
CA LEU A 52 19.35 -2.56 -5.23
C LEU A 52 18.95 -3.70 -6.16
N LEU A 53 17.71 -4.19 -6.05
CA LEU A 53 17.14 -5.24 -6.90
C LEU A 53 17.02 -4.76 -8.34
N THR A 54 16.53 -3.53 -8.55
CA THR A 54 16.48 -2.90 -9.87
C THR A 54 17.89 -2.70 -10.45
N ALA A 55 18.84 -2.20 -9.67
CA ALA A 55 20.22 -2.00 -10.11
C ALA A 55 20.98 -3.31 -10.37
N SER A 56 20.62 -4.40 -9.69
CA SER A 56 21.28 -5.71 -9.83
C SER A 56 20.90 -6.45 -11.11
N GLY A 57 19.81 -6.06 -11.78
CA GLY A 57 19.23 -6.80 -12.91
C GLY A 57 18.78 -8.23 -12.53
N LEU A 58 18.68 -8.54 -11.24
CA LEU A 58 18.34 -9.87 -10.74
C LEU A 58 16.92 -10.27 -11.15
N LEU A 59 15.98 -9.32 -11.09
CA LEU A 59 14.59 -9.55 -11.48
C LEU A 59 14.44 -9.86 -12.97
N GLU A 60 15.21 -9.20 -13.83
CA GLU A 60 15.24 -9.50 -15.27
C GLU A 60 15.82 -10.90 -15.55
N LYS A 61 16.89 -11.27 -14.85
CA LYS A 61 17.46 -12.63 -14.95
C LYS A 61 16.49 -13.71 -14.49
N LEU A 62 15.83 -13.51 -13.34
CA LEU A 62 14.83 -14.44 -12.83
C LEU A 62 13.60 -14.54 -13.76
N ALA A 63 13.18 -13.42 -14.36
CA ALA A 63 12.08 -13.42 -15.33
C ALA A 63 12.45 -14.16 -16.63
N GLU A 64 13.67 -13.98 -17.13
CA GLU A 64 14.17 -14.74 -18.29
C GLU A 64 14.30 -16.24 -18.00
N GLU A 65 14.71 -16.60 -16.79
CA GLU A 65 14.88 -17.99 -16.38
C GLU A 65 13.53 -18.67 -16.18
N ALA A 66 12.58 -17.99 -15.53
CA ALA A 66 11.19 -18.45 -15.39
C ALA A 66 10.50 -18.59 -16.75
N GLY A 67 10.76 -17.69 -17.71
CA GLY A 67 10.20 -17.75 -19.06
C GLY A 67 10.71 -18.93 -19.91
N LYS A 68 11.85 -19.53 -19.54
CA LYS A 68 12.40 -20.73 -20.21
C LYS A 68 11.82 -22.03 -19.67
N SER A 69 11.21 -21.99 -18.49
CA SER A 69 10.53 -23.14 -17.88
C SER A 69 9.03 -23.10 -18.15
N SER A 70 8.44 -24.25 -18.49
CA SER A 70 6.98 -24.37 -18.48
C SER A 70 6.49 -24.30 -17.03
N PRO A 71 5.42 -23.52 -16.73
CA PRO A 71 4.84 -23.49 -15.39
C PRO A 71 4.44 -24.89 -14.94
N SER A 72 4.69 -25.21 -13.66
CA SER A 72 4.12 -26.42 -13.05
C SER A 72 2.59 -26.37 -13.16
N LYS A 73 1.97 -27.52 -13.39
CA LYS A 73 0.50 -27.64 -13.45
C LYS A 73 -0.16 -27.30 -12.11
N ASP A 74 0.54 -27.49 -11.00
CA ASP A 74 0.06 -27.29 -9.63
C ASP A 74 0.86 -26.24 -8.87
N TRP A 75 1.39 -25.23 -9.57
CA TRP A 75 2.23 -24.17 -8.99
C TRP A 75 1.63 -23.49 -7.75
N ARG A 76 0.29 -23.47 -7.61
CA ARG A 76 -0.38 -22.94 -6.42
C ARG A 76 -0.19 -23.82 -5.18
N ALA A 77 -0.28 -25.13 -5.33
CA ALA A 77 -0.07 -26.06 -4.22
C ALA A 77 1.40 -26.08 -3.79
N GLU A 78 2.32 -25.98 -4.75
CA GLU A 78 3.77 -25.91 -4.49
C GLU A 78 4.18 -24.63 -3.75
N LEU A 79 3.45 -23.52 -3.95
CA LEU A 79 3.70 -22.25 -3.27
C LEU A 79 3.16 -22.21 -1.83
N ASP A 80 2.06 -22.92 -1.57
CA ASP A 80 1.47 -23.03 -0.22
C ASP A 80 2.30 -23.98 0.69
N GLU A 81 3.17 -24.81 0.12
CA GLU A 81 4.08 -25.72 0.83
C GLU A 81 5.46 -25.11 1.17
N LEU A 82 5.75 -23.89 0.69
CA LEU A 82 6.98 -23.12 0.96
C LEU A 82 6.82 -22.17 2.15
#